data_AF-W5T7F3-F1
#
_entry.id   AF-W5T7F3-F1
#
_cell.length_a   1.000
_cell.length_b   1.000
_cell.length_c   1.000
_cell.angle_alpha   90.00
_cell.angle_beta   90.00
_cell.angle_gamma   90.00
#
_symmetry.space_group_name_H-M   'P 1'
#
loop_
_entity.id
_entity.type
_entity.pdbx_description
1 polymer ?
#
loop_
_entity_poly.entity_id
_entity_poly.type
_entity_poly.pdbx_seq_one_letter_code
_entity_poly.pdbx_strand_id
1 'polypeptide(L)' 'MTREATENQLRRLADRADCAGYRLIRDHTRQPETWLLIDGEDGTRVHSAPSLDRIEAWLNE' A
#
# COMPACT_ATOMS: atom_id res chain seq x y z
N MET A 1 14.26 -6.80 -14.69
CA MET A 1 13.03 -5.98 -14.57
C MET A 1 13.23 -5.06 -13.39
N THR A 2 13.18 -3.75 -13.63
CA THR A 2 13.88 -2.70 -12.87
C THR A 2 13.12 -2.25 -11.62
N ARG A 3 13.85 -2.07 -10.51
CA ARG A 3 13.38 -1.47 -9.24
C ARG A 3 12.58 -0.18 -9.45
N GLU A 4 12.95 0.59 -10.46
CA GLU A 4 12.32 1.85 -10.88
C GLU A 4 10.84 1.71 -11.23
N ALA A 5 10.43 0.58 -11.84
CA ALA A 5 9.03 0.33 -12.16
C ALA A 5 8.19 0.11 -10.88
N THR A 6 8.78 -0.57 -9.90
CA THR A 6 8.17 -0.82 -8.60
C THR A 6 8.05 0.47 -7.78
N GLU A 7 9.06 1.33 -7.82
CA GLU A 7 9.02 2.63 -7.13
C GLU A 7 7.97 3.57 -7.72
N ASN A 8 7.83 3.59 -9.05
CA ASN A 8 6.81 4.41 -9.71
C ASN A 8 5.39 3.91 -9.42
N GLN A 9 5.19 2.59 -9.39
CA GLN A 9 3.92 1.98 -8.98
C GLN A 9 3.60 2.29 -7.51
N LEU A 10 4.58 2.17 -6.62
CA LEU A 10 4.42 2.49 -5.20
C LEU A 10 4.01 3.96 -5.01
N ARG A 11 4.65 4.90 -5.70
CA ARG A 11 4.31 6.33 -5.62
C ARG A 11 2.86 6.57 -6.04
N ARG A 12 2.42 6.00 -7.16
CA ARG A 12 1.04 6.13 -7.66
C ARG A 12 0.02 5.55 -6.67
N LEU A 13 0.33 4.41 -6.07
CA LEU A 13 -0.55 3.80 -5.07
C LEU A 13 -0.60 4.58 -3.77
N ALA A 14 0.54 5.11 -3.32
CA ALA A 14 0.58 5.97 -2.14
C ALA A 14 -0.22 7.25 -2.35
N ASP A 15 -0.14 7.88 -3.52
CA ASP A 15 -0.91 9.08 -3.87
C ASP A 15 -2.43 8.81 -3.92
N ARG A 16 -2.83 7.68 -4.50
CA ARG A 16 -4.24 7.24 -4.50
C ARG A 16 -4.74 6.90 -3.11
N ALA A 17 -3.94 6.18 -2.33
CA ALA A 17 -4.26 5.89 -0.94
C ALA A 17 -4.49 7.20 -0.20
N ASP A 18 -3.58 8.18 -0.32
CA ASP A 18 -3.67 9.48 0.34
C ASP A 18 -4.93 10.25 -0.07
N CYS A 19 -5.25 10.28 -1.37
CA CYS A 19 -6.49 10.88 -1.89
C CYS A 19 -7.76 10.24 -1.31
N ALA A 20 -7.72 8.95 -1.00
CA ALA A 20 -8.82 8.20 -0.40
C ALA A 20 -8.82 8.24 1.14
N GLY A 21 -7.86 8.96 1.75
CA GLY A 21 -7.72 9.04 3.20
C GLY A 21 -6.97 7.87 3.83
N TYR A 22 -6.15 7.15 3.06
CA TYR A 22 -5.35 6.02 3.52
C TYR A 22 -3.85 6.28 3.37
N ARG A 23 -3.04 5.58 4.18
CA ARG A 23 -1.59 5.58 4.12
C ARG A 23 -1.06 4.19 3.82
N LEU A 24 -0.30 4.07 2.74
CA LEU A 24 0.38 2.84 2.36
C LEU A 24 1.74 2.73 3.07
N ILE A 25 1.92 1.68 3.87
CA ILE A 25 3.20 1.41 4.56
C ILE A 25 3.69 -0.01 4.28
N ARG A 26 5.00 -0.21 4.39
CA ARG A 26 5.63 -1.52 4.25
C ARG A 26 5.88 -2.10 5.64
N ASP A 27 5.28 -3.25 5.94
CA ASP A 27 5.49 -3.98 7.18
C ASP A 27 6.71 -4.88 7.06
N HIS A 28 7.76 -4.50 7.78
CA HIS A 28 8.98 -5.29 7.92
C HIS A 28 8.94 -6.23 9.13
N THR A 29 7.89 -6.18 9.95
CA THR A 29 7.82 -6.99 11.18
C THR A 29 7.49 -8.46 10.91
N ARG A 30 6.82 -8.75 9.79
CA ARG A 30 6.51 -10.12 9.37
C ARG A 30 7.27 -10.48 8.10
N GLN A 31 7.75 -11.73 8.05
CA GLN A 31 8.30 -12.34 6.84
C GLN A 31 7.30 -13.38 6.30
N PRO A 32 6.97 -13.35 5.00
CA PRO A 32 7.44 -12.39 3.98
C PRO A 32 6.93 -10.96 4.25
N GLU A 33 7.70 -9.96 3.82
CA GLU A 33 7.34 -8.54 3.95
C GLU A 33 5.96 -8.31 3.33
N THR A 34 5.07 -7.61 4.04
CA THR A 34 3.72 -7.30 3.54
C THR A 34 3.50 -5.80 3.44
N TRP A 35 2.57 -5.41 2.59
CA TRP A 35 2.06 -4.05 2.50
C TRP A 35 0.85 -3.90 3.40
N LEU A 36 0.80 -2.82 4.15
CA LEU A 36 -0.33 -2.44 4.98
C LEU A 36 -0.93 -1.16 4.45
N LEU A 37 -2.25 -1.17 4.35
CA LEU A 37 -3.04 0.02 4.15
C LEU A 37 -3.59 0.45 5.51
N ILE A 38 -3.25 1.66 5.92
CA ILE A 38 -3.63 2.23 7.19
C ILE A 38 -4.63 3.36 6.93
N ASP A 39 -5.63 3.48 7.78
CA ASP A 39 -6.55 4.61 7.76
C ASP A 39 -5.81 5.89 8.16
N GLY A 40 -5.97 6.95 7.36
CA GLY A 40 -5.32 8.23 7.57
C GLY A 40 -5.94 9.07 8.70
N GLU A 41 -7.18 8.76 9.09
CA GLU A 41 -7.91 9.46 10.15
C GLU A 41 -7.58 8.87 11.53
N ASP A 42 -7.69 7.55 11.68
CA ASP A 42 -7.52 6.86 12.97
C ASP A 42 -6.18 6.11 13.09
N GLY A 43 -5.46 5.88 11.99
CA GLY A 43 -4.23 5.09 12.01
C GLY A 43 -4.48 3.58 12.13
N THR A 44 -5.73 3.14 11.95
CA THR A 44 -6.11 1.73 12.04
C THR A 44 -5.71 0.97 10.77
N ARG A 45 -5.27 -0.29 10.90
CA ARG A 45 -4.99 -1.16 9.75
C ARG A 45 -6.28 -1.56 9.05
N VAL A 46 -6.48 -1.01 7.85
CA VAL A 46 -7.65 -1.28 7.01
C VAL A 46 -7.44 -2.55 6.19
N HIS A 47 -6.26 -2.68 5.58
CA HIS A 47 -5.97 -3.81 4.71
C HIS A 47 -4.50 -4.24 4.78
N SER A 48 -4.23 -5.46 4.36
CA SER A 48 -2.88 -5.98 4.25
C SER A 48 -2.74 -6.99 3.15
N ALA A 49 -1.69 -6.85 2.35
CA ALA A 49 -1.45 -7.75 1.23
C ALA A 49 0.04 -8.01 1.01
N PRO A 50 0.41 -9.19 0.47
CA PRO A 50 1.80 -9.50 0.15
C PRO A 50 2.34 -8.72 -1.06
N SER A 51 1.48 -8.11 -1.87
CA SER A 51 1.84 -7.46 -3.14
C SER A 51 1.07 -6.15 -3.33
N LEU A 52 1.70 -5.19 -4.00
CA LEU A 52 1.09 -3.91 -4.36
C LEU A 52 -0.14 -4.04 -5.28
N ASP A 53 -0.16 -5.05 -6.15
CA ASP A 53 -1.30 -5.37 -7.04
C ASP A 53 -2.61 -5.60 -6.26
N ARG A 54 -2.52 -6.27 -5.11
CA ARG A 54 -3.67 -6.50 -4.23
C ARG A 54 -4.11 -5.23 -3.50
N ILE A 55 -3.17 -4.36 -3.15
CA ILE A 55 -3.48 -3.03 -2.61
C ILE A 55 -4.19 -2.18 -3.67
N GLU A 56 -3.71 -2.23 -4.92
CA GLU A 56 -4.31 -1.51 -6.04
C GLU A 56 -5.74 -1.97 -6.31
N ALA A 57 -5.98 -3.28 -6.33
CA ALA A 57 -7.31 -3.85 -6.52
C ALA A 57 -8.27 -3.37 -5.42
N TRP A 58 -7.82 -3.32 -4.17
CA TRP A 58 -8.64 -2.82 -3.04
C TRP A 58 -8.95 -1.33 -3.16
N LEU A 59 -7.99 -0.51 -3.60
CA LEU A 59 -8.20 0.93 -3.80
C LEU A 59 -9.09 1.26 -5.01
N ASN A 60 -9.41 0.28 -5.86
CA ASN A 60 -10.21 0.43 -7.07
C ASN A 60 -11.58 -0.27 -6.98
N GLU A 61 -11.94 -0.79 -5.81
CA GLU A 61 -13.28 -1.30 -5.48
C GLU A 61 -14.21 -0.16 -5.05
#